data_AF-A0A139DNE7-F1
#
_entry.id   AF-A0A139DNE7-F1
#
_cell.length_a   1.000
_cell.length_b   1.000
_cell.length_c   1.000
_cell.angle_alpha   90.00
_cell.angle_beta   90.00
_cell.angle_gamma   90.00
#
_symmetry.space_group_name_H-M   'P 1'
#
loop_
_entity.id
_entity.type
_entity.pdbx_description
1 polymer ?
#
loop_
_entity_poly.entity_id
_entity_poly.type
_entity_poly.pdbx_seq_one_letter_code
_entity_poly.pdbx_strand_id
1 'polypeptide(L)'
;MTDKTDRLEHFDRALKTLSAHFARHGKQGTKATPTRTLECAFETDSDFSDAMAASLMLKAETSPNLKAGLDGWKVFEQQVWLDAAKRHEGRTLAEIRQSL
;
A
#
# COMPACT_ATOMS: atom_id res chain seq x y z
N MET A 1 6.53 1.07 -25.16
CA MET A 1 6.77 -0.06 -24.23
C MET A 1 7.51 0.36 -22.95
N THR A 2 8.07 1.58 -22.89
CA THR A 2 8.77 2.14 -21.72
C THR A 2 7.85 2.43 -20.53
N ASP A 3 6.63 2.94 -20.77
CA ASP A 3 5.73 3.38 -19.69
C ASP A 3 5.29 2.28 -18.71
N LYS A 4 5.11 1.04 -19.18
CA LYS A 4 4.65 -0.06 -18.31
C LYS A 4 5.74 -0.53 -17.36
N THR A 5 6.97 -0.65 -17.83
CA THR A 5 8.10 -1.05 -16.97
C THR A 5 8.38 0.01 -15.92
N ASP A 6 8.42 1.28 -16.32
CA ASP A 6 8.66 2.41 -15.42
C ASP A 6 7.55 2.51 -14.35
N ARG A 7 6.30 2.25 -14.73
CA ARG A 7 5.15 2.20 -13.82
C ARG A 7 5.27 1.07 -12.78
N LEU A 8 5.69 -0.13 -13.20
CA LEU A 8 5.89 -1.25 -12.27
C LEU A 8 7.07 -1.03 -11.33
N GLU A 9 8.17 -0.44 -11.83
CA GLU A 9 9.31 -0.06 -10.97
C GLU A 9 8.93 1.03 -9.98
N HIS A 10 8.12 2.01 -10.42
CA HIS A 10 7.57 3.03 -9.55
C HIS A 10 6.69 2.42 -8.46
N PHE A 11 5.81 1.48 -8.83
CA PHE A 11 4.97 0.73 -7.89
C PHE A 11 5.80 -0.02 -6.85
N ASP A 12 6.80 -0.79 -7.29
CA ASP A 12 7.65 -1.57 -6.38
C ASP A 12 8.41 -0.65 -5.41
N ARG A 13 8.91 0.49 -5.89
CA ARG A 13 9.59 1.51 -5.07
C ARG A 13 8.65 2.17 -4.06
N ALA A 14 7.45 2.57 -4.50
CA ALA A 14 6.43 3.17 -3.65
C ALA A 14 5.98 2.17 -2.58
N LEU A 15 5.64 0.94 -2.96
CA LEU A 15 5.23 -0.13 -2.04
C LEU A 15 6.29 -0.40 -0.98
N LYS A 16 7.56 -0.51 -1.37
CA LYS A 16 8.67 -0.70 -0.43
C LYS A 16 8.78 0.46 0.55
N THR A 17 8.69 1.70 0.05
CA THR A 17 8.84 2.91 0.86
C THR A 17 7.69 3.06 1.86
N LEU A 18 6.45 2.89 1.40
CA LEU A 18 5.27 2.95 2.25
C LEU A 18 5.24 1.83 3.29
N SER A 19 5.57 0.59 2.89
CA SER A 19 5.67 -0.54 3.83
C SER A 19 6.68 -0.25 4.94
N ALA A 20 7.85 0.28 4.59
CA ALA A 20 8.88 0.62 5.57
C ALA A 20 8.44 1.78 6.48
N HIS A 21 7.77 2.78 5.92
CA HIS A 21 7.24 3.92 6.66
C HIS A 21 6.23 3.46 7.72
N PHE A 22 5.17 2.75 7.31
CA PHE A 22 4.17 2.24 8.26
C PHE A 22 4.77 1.26 9.28
N ALA A 23 5.63 0.34 8.84
CA ALA A 23 6.27 -0.60 9.77
C ALA A 23 7.14 0.10 10.84
N ARG A 24 7.82 1.19 10.48
CA ARG A 24 8.58 1.99 11.44
C ARG A 24 7.66 2.63 12.49
N HIS A 25 6.51 3.13 12.07
CA HIS A 25 5.53 3.74 12.98
C HIS A 25 4.78 2.73 13.83
N GLY A 26 4.51 1.53 13.31
CA GLY A 26 3.96 0.42 14.09
C GLY A 26 4.88 -0.01 15.23
N LYS A 27 6.20 -0.01 15.04
CA LYS A 27 7.17 -0.23 16.13
C LYS A 27 7.11 0.83 17.23
N GLN A 28 6.72 2.05 16.88
CA GLN A 28 6.63 3.16 17.83
C GLN A 28 5.22 3.32 18.42
N GLY A 29 4.21 2.61 17.89
CA GLY A 29 2.82 2.76 18.31
C GLY A 29 2.25 4.15 18.03
N THR A 30 2.80 4.87 17.05
CA THR A 30 2.42 6.26 16.75
C THR A 30 1.78 6.38 15.38
N LYS A 31 0.91 7.37 15.20
CA LYS A 31 0.40 7.73 13.88
C LYS A 31 1.55 8.36 13.09
N ALA A 32 1.91 7.73 11.97
CA ALA A 32 2.85 8.34 11.03
C ALA A 32 2.38 9.72 10.57
N THR A 33 3.30 10.63 10.28
CA THR A 33 2.96 11.89 9.62
C THR A 33 2.69 11.60 8.14
N PRO A 34 1.65 12.16 7.51
CA PRO A 34 1.51 12.13 6.06
C PRO A 34 2.82 12.59 5.44
N THR A 35 3.43 11.74 4.62
CA THR A 35 4.62 12.09 3.85
C THR A 35 4.20 12.34 2.42
N ARG A 36 4.97 13.16 1.70
CA ARG A 36 4.79 13.37 0.26
C ARG A 36 4.75 12.06 -0.54
N THR A 37 5.34 10.99 -0.01
CA THR A 37 5.27 9.63 -0.57
C THR A 37 3.87 9.00 -0.45
N LEU A 38 3.14 9.25 0.64
CA LEU A 38 1.73 8.87 0.78
C LEU A 38 0.85 9.69 -0.16
N GLU A 39 1.16 10.96 -0.36
CA GLU A 39 0.42 11.82 -1.29
C GLU A 39 0.65 11.36 -2.75
N CYS A 40 1.91 11.19 -3.17
CA CYS A 40 2.24 10.78 -4.53
C CYS A 40 1.82 9.35 -4.89
N ALA A 41 1.67 8.44 -3.92
CA ALA A 41 1.24 7.07 -4.20
C ALA A 41 -0.27 6.95 -4.48
N PHE A 42 -1.06 7.99 -4.18
CA PHE A 42 -2.53 7.97 -4.24
C PHE A 42 -3.14 9.08 -5.12
N GLU A 43 -2.33 9.93 -5.75
CA GLU A 43 -2.80 11.25 -6.22
C GLU A 43 -3.42 11.31 -7.63
N THR A 44 -3.42 10.25 -8.44
CA THR A 44 -3.87 10.43 -9.84
C THR A 44 -4.42 9.20 -10.57
N ASP A 45 -4.15 7.99 -10.11
CA ASP A 45 -4.56 6.76 -10.78
C ASP A 45 -5.22 5.82 -9.78
N SER A 46 -6.51 5.55 -9.99
CA SER A 46 -7.31 4.72 -9.09
C SER A 46 -6.81 3.28 -9.05
N ASP A 47 -6.37 2.73 -10.18
CA ASP A 47 -5.91 1.35 -10.25
C ASP A 47 -4.57 1.20 -9.54
N PHE A 48 -3.67 2.20 -9.69
CA PHE A 48 -2.41 2.25 -8.95
C PHE A 48 -2.64 2.36 -7.44
N SER A 49 -3.56 3.24 -7.04
CA SER A 49 -3.91 3.48 -5.64
C SER A 49 -4.55 2.25 -4.98
N ASP A 50 -5.47 1.59 -5.69
CA ASP A 50 -6.14 0.38 -5.24
C ASP A 50 -5.15 -0.79 -5.12
N ALA A 51 -4.31 -0.98 -6.14
CA ALA A 51 -3.26 -1.99 -6.12
C ALA A 51 -2.28 -1.75 -4.96
N MET A 52 -1.94 -0.49 -4.67
CA MET A 52 -1.06 -0.11 -3.57
C MET A 52 -1.70 -0.42 -2.22
N ALA A 53 -2.97 -0.05 -2.04
CA ALA A 53 -3.73 -0.30 -0.83
C ALA A 53 -3.85 -1.80 -0.54
N ALA A 54 -4.28 -2.58 -1.54
CA ALA A 54 -4.39 -4.02 -1.44
C ALA A 54 -3.04 -4.68 -1.14
N SER A 55 -1.97 -4.25 -1.81
CA SER A 55 -0.62 -4.80 -1.58
C SER A 55 -0.08 -4.51 -0.19
N LEU A 56 -0.36 -3.33 0.37
CA LEU A 56 0.03 -2.96 1.73
C LEU A 56 -0.73 -3.80 2.77
N MET A 57 -2.05 -3.96 2.59
CA MET A 57 -2.88 -4.77 3.49
C MET A 57 -2.48 -6.25 3.45
N LEU A 58 -2.23 -6.81 2.26
CA LEU A 58 -1.75 -8.19 2.11
C LEU A 58 -0.37 -8.39 2.75
N LYS A 59 0.56 -7.44 2.57
CA LYS A 59 1.86 -7.47 3.27
C LYS A 59 1.72 -7.39 4.79
N ALA A 60 0.70 -6.70 5.29
CA ALA A 60 0.47 -6.56 6.73
C ALA A 60 0.11 -7.89 7.41
N GLU A 61 -0.50 -8.83 6.68
CA GLU A 61 -0.81 -10.17 7.19
C GLU A 61 0.44 -10.94 7.65
N THR A 62 1.57 -10.69 7.00
CA THR A 62 2.85 -11.36 7.29
C THR A 62 3.82 -10.47 8.07
N SER A 63 3.46 -9.22 8.37
CA SER A 63 4.32 -8.26 9.06
C SER A 63 3.58 -7.55 10.19
N PRO A 64 3.74 -8.01 11.45
CA PRO A 64 3.06 -7.43 12.61
C PRO A 64 3.32 -5.94 12.79
N ASN A 65 4.54 -5.48 12.51
CA ASN A 65 4.89 -4.07 12.60
C ASN A 65 4.19 -3.22 11.53
N LEU A 66 4.07 -3.75 10.31
CA LEU A 66 3.32 -3.06 9.25
C LEU A 66 1.85 -2.97 9.62
N LYS A 67 1.26 -4.09 10.10
CA LYS A 67 -0.12 -4.12 10.58
C LYS A 67 -0.39 -3.07 11.66
N ALA A 68 0.44 -3.03 12.71
CA ALA A 68 0.32 -2.02 13.76
C ALA A 68 0.43 -0.58 13.23
N GLY A 69 1.27 -0.34 12.22
CA GLY A 69 1.40 0.97 11.58
C GLY A 69 0.16 1.38 10.79
N LEU A 70 -0.43 0.44 10.05
CA LEU A 70 -1.68 0.64 9.31
C LEU A 70 -2.88 0.80 10.27
N ASP A 71 -2.93 0.02 11.35
CA ASP A 71 -3.92 0.14 12.42
C ASP A 71 -3.86 1.53 13.08
N GLY A 72 -2.66 2.04 13.35
CA GLY A 72 -2.48 3.40 13.89
C GLY A 72 -2.99 4.52 12.97
N TRP A 73 -3.14 4.23 11.68
CA TRP A 73 -3.77 5.09 10.68
C TRP A 73 -5.24 4.80 10.42
N LYS A 74 -5.81 3.83 11.14
CA LYS A 74 -7.19 3.36 10.93
C LYS A 74 -7.42 2.92 9.49
N VAL A 75 -6.39 2.40 8.82
CA VAL A 75 -6.49 1.96 7.41
C VAL A 75 -7.59 0.91 7.25
N PHE A 76 -7.70 -0.02 8.19
CA PHE A 76 -8.73 -1.05 8.21
C PHE A 76 -10.13 -0.53 8.56
N GLU A 77 -10.28 0.73 8.97
CA GLU A 77 -11.58 1.38 9.19
C GLU A 77 -11.99 2.26 7.98
N GLN A 78 -11.08 2.48 7.03
CA GLN A 78 -11.33 3.36 5.89
C GLN A 78 -11.92 2.58 4.72
N GLN A 79 -13.15 2.92 4.33
CA GLN A 79 -13.88 2.20 3.27
C GLN A 79 -13.10 2.11 1.95
N VAL A 80 -12.38 3.16 1.55
CA VAL A 80 -11.58 3.16 0.31
C VAL A 80 -10.50 2.07 0.30
N TRP A 81 -9.87 1.81 1.44
CA TRP A 81 -8.86 0.76 1.58
C TRP A 81 -9.49 -0.64 1.59
N LEU A 82 -10.64 -0.78 2.25
CA LEU A 82 -11.40 -2.02 2.27
C LEU A 82 -11.91 -2.38 0.88
N ASP A 83 -12.41 -1.41 0.12
CA ASP A 83 -12.89 -1.60 -1.25
C ASP A 83 -11.75 -2.00 -2.19
N ALA A 84 -10.58 -1.35 -2.06
CA ALA A 84 -9.38 -1.72 -2.80
C ALA A 84 -8.92 -3.16 -2.47
N ALA A 85 -8.85 -3.52 -1.19
CA ALA A 85 -8.52 -4.89 -0.78
C ALA A 85 -9.52 -5.91 -1.33
N LYS A 86 -10.81 -5.58 -1.32
CA LYS A 86 -11.88 -6.44 -1.86
C LYS A 86 -11.78 -6.63 -3.37
N ARG A 87 -11.42 -5.60 -4.13
CA ARG A 87 -11.18 -5.71 -5.59
C ARG A 87 -10.06 -6.69 -5.94
N HIS A 88 -9.12 -6.88 -5.03
CA HIS A 88 -7.97 -7.76 -5.19
C HIS A 88 -8.03 -8.99 -4.28
N GLU A 89 -9.20 -9.31 -3.72
CA GLU A 89 -9.39 -10.46 -2.83
C GLU A 89 -9.00 -11.76 -3.55
N GLY A 90 -8.26 -12.62 -2.85
CA GLY A 90 -7.75 -13.89 -3.40
C GLY A 90 -6.56 -13.75 -4.37
N ARG A 91 -6.08 -12.52 -4.66
CA ARG A 91 -4.90 -12.30 -5.49
C ARG A 91 -3.62 -12.21 -4.65
N THR A 92 -2.54 -12.71 -5.23
CA THR A 92 -1.17 -12.55 -4.72
C THR A 92 -0.60 -11.17 -5.07
N LEU A 93 0.47 -10.77 -4.39
CA LEU A 93 1.20 -9.52 -4.71
C LEU A 93 1.67 -9.47 -6.18
N ALA A 94 2.05 -10.62 -6.75
CA ALA A 94 2.48 -10.69 -8.14
C ALA A 94 1.32 -10.45 -9.11
N GLU A 95 0.13 -10.98 -8.82
CA GLU A 95 -1.07 -10.79 -9.64
C GLU A 95 -1.62 -9.36 -9.55
N ILE A 96 -1.57 -8.75 -8.35
CA ILE A 96 -1.92 -7.34 -8.16
C ILE A 96 -0.97 -6.46 -8.97
N ARG A 97 0.34 -6.71 -8.88
CA ARG A 97 1.37 -6.00 -9.66
C ARG A 97 1.15 -6.15 -11.17
N GLN A 98 0.77 -7.33 -11.66
CA GLN A 98 0.54 -7.56 -13.09
C GLN A 98 -0.71 -6.84 -13.64
N SER A 99 -1.64 -6.43 -12.77
CA SER A 99 -2.84 -5.68 -13.17
C SER A 99 -2.59 -4.20 -13.48
N LEU A 100 -1.37 -3.69 -13.21
CA LEU A 100 -0.90 -2.35 -13.55
C LEU A 100 -0.25 -2.30 -14.94
#